data_AF-F8GVV8-F1
#
_entry.id   AF-F8GVV8-F1
#
_cell.length_a   1.000
_cell.length_b   1.000
_cell.length_c   1.000
_cell.angle_alpha   90.00
_cell.angle_beta   90.00
_cell.angle_gamma   90.00
#
_symmetry.space_group_name_H-M   'P 1'
#
loop_
_entity.id
_entity.type
_entity.pdbx_description
1 polymer ?
#
loop_
_entity_poly.entity_id
_entity_poly.type
_entity_poly.pdbx_seq_one_letter_code
_entity_poly.pdbx_strand_id
1 'polypeptide(L)'
;MFFGDEFLSITEIQTQWDNWKSLEDENLNEELASSMSSQPPGVVKPHYLNSRWVPFTHDGGGNHSALDFDPDSEGHIGQVIAFGRDEDEKKLLGSSFEDFLSQFQRRLLSVRWSLVEGYWKFEEPQYRCHYHAWPVL
;
A
#
# COMPACT_ATOMS: atom_id res chain seq x y z
N MET A 1 -5.18 -11.69 -4.06
CA MET A 1 -6.08 -11.01 -3.12
C MET A 1 -5.39 -10.94 -1.77
N PHE A 2 -5.15 -9.73 -1.27
CA PHE A 2 -4.62 -9.40 0.05
C PHE A 2 -5.75 -8.75 0.87
N PHE A 3 -6.72 -9.56 1.31
CA PHE A 3 -7.88 -9.17 2.15
C PHE A 3 -8.38 -7.73 1.96
N GLY A 4 -9.28 -7.55 1.01
CA GLY A 4 -9.77 -6.23 0.61
C GLY A 4 -8.99 -5.62 -0.55
N ASP A 5 -7.75 -6.09 -0.80
CA ASP A 5 -6.95 -5.59 -1.92
C ASP A 5 -6.82 -6.66 -3.01
N GLU A 6 -7.22 -6.31 -4.24
CA GLU A 6 -7.00 -7.13 -5.43
C GLU A 6 -5.50 -7.17 -5.77
N PHE A 7 -4.98 -8.32 -6.23
CA PHE A 7 -3.62 -8.35 -6.80
C PHE A 7 -3.76 -8.21 -8.31
N LEU A 8 -3.21 -7.12 -8.84
CA LEU A 8 -3.48 -6.68 -10.20
C LEU A 8 -2.75 -7.54 -11.24
N SER A 9 -3.38 -7.74 -12.40
CA SER A 9 -2.68 -8.18 -13.60
C SER A 9 -1.75 -7.09 -14.12
N ILE A 10 -0.79 -7.45 -14.99
CA ILE A 10 0.14 -6.46 -15.57
C ILE A 10 -0.58 -5.33 -16.32
N THR A 11 -1.67 -5.64 -17.03
CA THR A 11 -2.48 -4.64 -17.73
C THR A 11 -3.17 -3.70 -16.76
N GLU A 12 -3.66 -4.21 -15.63
CA GLU A 12 -4.29 -3.37 -14.60
C GLU A 12 -3.25 -2.54 -13.85
N ILE A 13 -2.05 -3.08 -13.57
CA ILE A 13 -0.92 -2.31 -13.03
C ILE A 13 -0.65 -1.09 -13.93
N GLN A 14 -0.51 -1.32 -15.24
CA GLN A 14 -0.29 -0.25 -16.20
C GLN A 14 -1.44 0.76 -16.17
N THR A 15 -2.69 0.28 -16.15
CA THR A 15 -3.87 1.15 -16.14
C THR A 15 -3.93 2.03 -14.89
N GLN A 16 -3.68 1.46 -13.71
CA GLN A 16 -3.66 2.21 -12.45
C GLN A 16 -2.51 3.21 -12.42
N TRP A 17 -1.33 2.81 -12.90
CA TRP A 17 -0.18 3.70 -12.99
C TRP A 17 -0.42 4.87 -13.96
N ASP A 18 -0.98 4.62 -15.15
CA ASP A 18 -1.34 5.66 -16.12
C ASP A 18 -2.36 6.65 -15.54
N ASN A 19 -3.35 6.15 -14.78
CA ASN A 19 -4.32 7.00 -14.09
C ASN A 19 -3.63 7.94 -13.08
N TRP A 20 -2.79 7.40 -12.20
CA TRP A 20 -2.07 8.22 -11.21
C TRP A 20 -1.11 9.21 -11.86
N LYS A 21 -0.39 8.79 -12.89
CA LYS A 21 0.50 9.65 -13.65
C LYS A 21 -0.27 10.77 -14.36
N SER A 22 -1.49 10.51 -14.84
CA SER A 22 -2.31 11.55 -15.46
C SER A 22 -2.73 12.68 -14.52
N LEU A 23 -2.65 12.44 -13.20
CA LEU A 23 -2.91 13.42 -12.15
C LEU A 23 -1.66 14.19 -11.72
N GLU A 24 -0.47 13.86 -12.24
CA GLU A 24 0.74 14.62 -11.94
C GLU A 24 0.58 16.08 -12.40
N ASP A 25 0.59 16.98 -11.42
CA ASP A 25 0.72 18.41 -11.59
C ASP A 25 1.97 18.85 -10.81
N GLU A 26 2.74 19.78 -11.38
CA GLU A 26 4.03 20.22 -10.82
C GLU A 26 3.89 20.75 -9.39
N ASN A 27 2.74 21.32 -9.03
CA ASN A 27 2.51 21.96 -7.72
C ASN A 27 1.72 21.08 -6.75
N LEU A 28 1.04 20.01 -7.20
CA LEU A 28 0.13 19.25 -6.35
C LEU A 28 0.83 18.67 -5.10
N ASN A 29 2.03 18.13 -5.26
CA ASN A 29 2.79 17.60 -4.13
C ASN A 29 3.25 18.71 -3.18
N GLU A 30 3.59 19.89 -3.68
CA GLU A 30 3.98 21.03 -2.84
C GLU A 30 2.79 21.59 -2.06
N GLU A 31 1.62 21.71 -2.71
CA GLU A 31 0.37 22.17 -2.10
C GLU A 31 -0.11 21.22 -1.00
N LEU A 32 0.06 19.91 -1.19
CA LEU A 32 -0.37 18.89 -0.23
C LEU A 32 0.72 18.50 0.78
N ALA A 33 1.95 19.01 0.64
CA ALA A 33 3.10 18.57 1.44
C ALA A 33 2.86 18.61 2.95
N SER A 34 2.15 19.63 3.46
CA SER A 34 1.86 19.75 4.90
C SER A 34 0.91 18.69 5.46
N SER A 35 0.15 18.04 4.58
CA SER A 35 -0.84 17.01 4.93
C SER A 35 -0.30 15.60 4.73
N MET A 36 0.88 15.46 4.12
CA MET A 36 1.49 14.17 3.81
C MET A 36 2.59 13.84 4.82
N SER A 37 2.71 12.57 5.18
CA SER A 37 3.79 12.08 6.05
C SER A 37 4.25 10.69 5.63
N SER A 38 5.27 10.19 6.31
CA SER A 38 5.73 8.80 6.14
C SER A 38 5.93 8.15 7.50
N GLN A 39 5.60 6.86 7.55
CA GLN A 39 5.81 6.00 8.70
C GLN A 39 6.55 4.72 8.26
N PRO A 40 7.83 4.55 8.65
CA PRO A 40 8.65 5.45 9.47
C PRO A 40 9.01 6.78 8.76
N PRO A 41 9.30 7.86 9.51
CA PRO A 41 9.74 9.13 8.91
C PRO A 41 10.99 8.98 8.05
N GLY A 42 11.04 9.67 6.91
CA GLY A 42 12.20 9.70 6.01
C GLY A 42 12.37 8.46 5.11
N VAL A 43 11.46 7.48 5.19
CA VAL A 43 11.52 6.25 4.37
C VAL A 43 10.80 6.42 3.03
N VAL A 44 9.61 7.03 3.05
CA VAL A 44 8.83 7.33 1.86
C VAL A 44 8.73 8.84 1.72
N LYS A 45 8.82 9.37 0.50
CA LYS A 45 8.62 10.81 0.29
C LYS A 45 7.19 11.19 0.72
N PRO A 46 7.00 12.27 1.51
CA PRO A 46 5.68 12.73 1.93
C PRO A 46 4.98 13.45 0.77
N HIS A 47 4.75 12.75 -0.32
CA HIS A 47 4.08 13.24 -1.53
C HIS A 47 2.67 12.65 -1.59
N TYR A 48 1.74 13.35 -2.24
CA TYR A 48 0.43 12.77 -2.53
C TYR A 48 0.56 11.65 -3.57
N LEU A 49 1.34 11.88 -4.63
CA LEU A 49 1.61 10.94 -5.70
C LEU A 49 3.08 10.99 -6.18
N ASN A 50 3.52 9.94 -6.86
CA ASN A 50 4.84 9.86 -7.50
C ASN A 50 4.80 8.83 -8.63
N SER A 51 5.11 9.21 -9.88
CA SER A 51 5.17 8.28 -11.02
C SER A 51 6.18 7.15 -10.88
N ARG A 52 7.07 7.19 -9.88
CA ARG A 52 7.99 6.08 -9.55
C ARG A 52 7.43 5.11 -8.52
N TRP A 53 6.19 5.30 -8.06
CA TRP A 53 5.45 4.33 -7.27
C TRP A 53 4.59 3.46 -8.19
N VAL A 54 4.93 2.17 -8.29
CA VAL A 54 4.26 1.24 -9.20
C VAL A 54 3.24 0.40 -8.42
N PRO A 55 1.92 0.66 -8.56
CA PRO A 55 0.89 -0.09 -7.84
C PRO A 55 0.86 -1.55 -8.28
N PHE A 56 0.68 -2.48 -7.34
CA PHE A 56 0.43 -3.89 -7.64
C PHE A 56 -0.81 -4.46 -6.95
N THR A 57 -1.45 -3.68 -6.08
CA THR A 57 -2.80 -3.97 -5.60
C THR A 57 -3.77 -2.83 -5.85
N HIS A 58 -5.07 -3.07 -5.69
CA HIS A 58 -6.09 -2.02 -5.69
C HIS A 58 -7.24 -2.44 -4.75
N ASP A 59 -7.70 -1.51 -3.92
CA ASP A 59 -8.77 -1.73 -2.95
C ASP A 59 -10.19 -1.44 -3.50
N GLY A 60 -10.30 -0.89 -4.71
CA GLY A 60 -11.55 -0.42 -5.30
C GLY A 60 -11.89 1.05 -5.00
N GLY A 61 -11.19 1.69 -4.07
CA GLY A 61 -11.34 3.08 -3.63
C GLY A 61 -10.22 4.01 -4.09
N GLY A 62 -9.16 3.47 -4.69
CA GLY A 62 -7.99 4.23 -5.15
C GLY A 62 -6.80 4.14 -4.19
N ASN A 63 -6.75 3.12 -3.33
CA ASN A 63 -5.59 2.83 -2.49
C ASN A 63 -4.87 1.57 -2.96
N HIS A 64 -3.56 1.55 -2.73
CA HIS A 64 -2.65 0.60 -3.34
C HIS A 64 -1.50 0.24 -2.40
N SER A 65 -1.05 -1.00 -2.50
CA SER A 65 0.33 -1.37 -2.21
C SER A 65 1.17 -1.19 -3.48
N ALA A 66 2.37 -0.63 -3.35
CA ALA A 66 3.24 -0.29 -4.48
C ALA A 66 4.71 -0.59 -4.25
N LEU A 67 5.43 -0.84 -5.34
CA LEU A 67 6.89 -0.78 -5.36
C LEU A 67 7.33 0.67 -5.49
N ASP A 68 8.17 1.11 -4.56
CA ASP A 68 8.71 2.47 -4.52
C ASP A 68 10.11 2.51 -5.15
N PHE A 69 10.22 3.13 -6.32
CA PHE A 69 11.50 3.33 -7.03
C PHE A 69 12.08 4.75 -6.82
N ASP A 70 11.53 5.52 -5.88
CA ASP A 70 11.99 6.86 -5.53
C ASP A 70 11.81 7.14 -4.03
N PRO A 71 12.42 6.30 -3.18
CA PRO A 71 12.30 6.44 -1.74
C PRO A 71 12.90 7.77 -1.26
N ASP A 72 12.59 8.12 -0.02
CA ASP A 72 13.27 9.22 0.67
C ASP A 72 14.60 8.73 1.26
N SER A 73 15.34 9.62 1.93
CA SER A 73 16.74 9.45 2.35
C SER A 73 17.04 8.21 3.19
N GLU A 74 16.07 7.71 3.96
CA GLU A 74 16.21 6.53 4.82
C GLU A 74 15.55 5.26 4.23
N GLY A 75 14.97 5.37 3.03
CA GLY A 75 14.30 4.26 2.34
C GLY A 75 15.20 3.49 1.38
N HIS A 76 14.64 2.44 0.79
CA HIS A 76 15.34 1.56 -0.16
C HIS A 76 14.57 1.44 -1.48
N ILE A 77 15.29 1.52 -2.60
CA ILE A 77 14.68 1.33 -3.93
C ILE A 77 14.10 -0.08 -4.01
N GLY A 78 12.82 -0.18 -4.38
CA GLY A 78 12.07 -1.43 -4.46
C GLY A 78 11.41 -1.86 -3.14
N GLN A 79 11.40 -1.00 -2.12
CA GLN A 79 10.57 -1.19 -0.93
C GLN A 79 9.08 -1.20 -1.29
N VAL A 80 8.26 -1.82 -0.44
CA VAL A 80 6.81 -1.88 -0.62
C VAL A 80 6.15 -0.87 0.32
N ILE A 81 5.28 -0.02 -0.23
CA ILE A 81 4.60 1.05 0.50
C ILE A 81 3.08 0.98 0.33
N ALA A 82 2.34 1.58 1.25
CA ALA A 82 0.94 1.97 1.04
C ALA A 82 0.90 3.40 0.48
N PHE A 83 0.16 3.60 -0.62
CA PHE A 83 -0.12 4.92 -1.18
C PHE A 83 -1.52 4.93 -1.82
N GLY A 84 -2.11 6.10 -2.00
CA GLY A 84 -3.43 6.20 -2.60
C GLY A 84 -4.17 7.46 -2.21
N ARG A 85 -5.45 7.49 -2.62
CA ARG A 85 -6.37 8.59 -2.37
C ARG A 85 -6.48 8.97 -0.89
N ASP A 86 -6.47 7.97 -0.02
CA ASP A 86 -6.75 8.11 1.41
C ASP A 86 -5.50 7.83 2.28
N GLU A 87 -4.33 7.63 1.67
CA GLU A 87 -3.08 7.32 2.36
C GLU A 87 -2.22 8.59 2.54
N ASP A 88 -2.69 9.51 3.37
CA ASP A 88 -1.94 10.74 3.71
C ASP A 88 -0.61 10.41 4.42
N GLU A 89 -0.62 9.40 5.30
CA GLU A 89 0.58 8.82 5.91
C GLU A 89 1.05 7.60 5.12
N LYS A 90 2.15 7.73 4.39
CA LYS A 90 2.72 6.65 3.58
C LYS A 90 3.40 5.64 4.49
N LYS A 91 2.90 4.41 4.48
CA LYS A 91 3.42 3.32 5.35
C LYS A 91 4.38 2.43 4.59
N LEU A 92 5.51 2.12 5.21
CA LEU A 92 6.35 1.02 4.76
C LEU A 92 5.69 -0.32 5.12
N LEU A 93 5.41 -1.14 4.11
CA LEU A 93 4.84 -2.48 4.27
C LEU A 93 5.90 -3.58 4.20
N GLY A 94 7.07 -3.30 3.61
CA GLY A 94 8.22 -4.20 3.61
C GLY A 94 9.44 -3.59 2.93
N SER A 95 10.64 -3.98 3.35
CA SER A 95 11.89 -3.42 2.80
C SER A 95 12.19 -3.91 1.37
N SER A 96 11.48 -4.93 0.91
CA SER A 96 11.49 -5.45 -0.46
C SER A 96 10.17 -6.18 -0.73
N PHE A 97 9.93 -6.56 -1.99
CA PHE A 97 8.77 -7.39 -2.32
C PHE A 97 8.79 -8.76 -1.63
N GLU A 98 9.96 -9.37 -1.49
CA GLU A 98 10.12 -10.66 -0.80
C GLU A 98 9.82 -10.53 0.70
N ASP A 99 10.29 -9.45 1.33
CA ASP A 99 9.99 -9.16 2.73
C ASP A 99 8.50 -8.92 2.93
N PHE A 100 7.86 -8.14 2.05
CA PHE A 100 6.41 -7.93 2.06
C PHE A 100 5.62 -9.26 1.98
N LEU A 101 5.97 -10.16 1.06
CA LEU A 101 5.31 -11.47 0.93
C LEU A 101 5.54 -12.34 2.18
N SER A 102 6.76 -12.30 2.73
CA SER A 102 7.09 -13.02 3.97
C SER A 102 6.28 -12.51 5.16
N GLN A 103 6.12 -11.19 5.28
CA GLN A 103 5.27 -10.57 6.30
C GLN A 103 3.81 -10.96 6.10
N PHE A 104 3.28 -10.88 4.87
CA PHE A 104 1.92 -11.31 4.55
C PHE A 104 1.66 -12.77 4.94
N GLN A 105 2.59 -13.67 4.63
CA GLN A 105 2.49 -15.07 5.03
C GLN A 105 2.46 -15.24 6.55
N ARG A 106 3.34 -14.55 7.29
CA ARG A 106 3.34 -14.59 8.77
C ARG A 106 2.01 -14.09 9.34
N ARG A 107 1.46 -13.02 8.76
CA ARG A 107 0.15 -12.46 9.15
C ARG A 107 -0.98 -13.45 8.95
N LEU A 108 -1.08 -14.02 7.76
CA LEU A 108 -2.06 -15.05 7.42
C LEU A 108 -2.12 -16.18 8.45
N LEU A 109 -0.94 -16.63 8.90
CA LEU A 109 -0.80 -17.71 9.88
C LEU A 109 -1.07 -17.27 11.33
N SER A 110 -0.93 -15.98 11.65
CA SER A 110 -1.17 -15.45 12.99
C SER A 110 -2.65 -15.15 13.29
N VAL A 111 -3.45 -14.92 12.24
CA VAL A 111 -4.84 -14.51 12.35
C VAL A 111 -5.74 -15.72 12.57
N ARG A 112 -6.80 -15.57 13.38
CA ARG A 112 -7.78 -16.64 13.58
C ARG A 112 -8.97 -16.48 12.63
N TRP A 113 -9.36 -17.64 12.09
CA TRP A 113 -10.37 -17.75 11.04
C TRP A 113 -11.45 -18.73 11.49
N SER A 114 -12.70 -18.38 11.21
CA SER A 114 -13.83 -19.28 11.37
C SER A 114 -14.60 -19.39 10.06
N LEU A 115 -15.07 -20.59 9.72
CA LEU A 115 -15.97 -20.82 8.60
C LEU A 115 -17.41 -20.70 9.11
N VAL A 116 -18.12 -19.64 8.70
CA VAL A 116 -19.49 -19.37 9.12
C VAL A 116 -20.36 -19.23 7.87
N GLU A 117 -21.35 -20.12 7.72
CA GLU A 117 -22.30 -20.11 6.59
C GLU A 117 -21.61 -20.18 5.21
N GLY A 118 -20.47 -20.88 5.11
CA GLY A 118 -19.70 -21.01 3.87
C GLY A 118 -18.72 -19.86 3.59
N TYR A 119 -18.61 -18.88 4.49
CA TYR A 119 -17.68 -17.76 4.37
C TYR A 119 -16.62 -17.78 5.47
N TRP A 120 -15.36 -17.55 5.09
CA TRP A 120 -14.28 -17.34 6.05
C TRP A 120 -14.42 -15.96 6.70
N LYS A 121 -14.41 -15.91 8.03
CA LYS A 121 -14.50 -14.68 8.81
C LYS A 121 -13.31 -14.56 9.75
N PHE A 122 -12.79 -13.34 9.84
CA PHE A 122 -11.83 -12.92 10.87
C PHE A 122 -12.49 -12.94 12.25
N GLU A 123 -11.89 -13.67 13.20
CA GLU A 123 -12.34 -13.64 14.59
C GLU A 123 -12.03 -12.29 15.23
N GLU A 124 -10.80 -11.79 15.06
CA GLU A 124 -10.40 -10.48 15.56
C GLU A 124 -10.90 -9.32 14.66
N PRO A 125 -11.65 -8.35 15.22
CA PRO A 125 -12.19 -7.23 14.43
C PRO A 125 -11.16 -6.35 13.74
N GLN A 126 -9.94 -6.24 14.30
CA GLN A 126 -8.87 -5.38 13.78
C GLN A 126 -8.33 -5.77 12.40
N TYR A 127 -8.61 -7.00 11.93
CA TYR A 127 -8.20 -7.48 10.60
C TYR A 127 -9.34 -7.40 9.57
N ARG A 128 -10.50 -6.85 9.96
CA ARG A 128 -11.67 -6.65 9.07
C ARG A 128 -11.55 -5.34 8.28
N CYS A 129 -10.37 -5.11 7.72
CA CYS A 129 -10.02 -3.95 6.89
C CYS A 129 -9.05 -4.41 5.79
N HIS A 130 -8.73 -3.49 4.89
CA HIS A 130 -7.74 -3.70 3.83
C HIS A 130 -6.37 -4.06 4.42
N TYR A 131 -5.63 -4.96 3.75
CA TYR A 131 -4.39 -5.51 4.30
C TYR A 131 -3.34 -4.44 4.62
N HIS A 132 -3.21 -3.42 3.78
CA HIS A 132 -2.29 -2.29 4.01
C HIS A 132 -2.62 -1.46 5.27
N ALA A 133 -3.83 -1.59 5.81
CA ALA A 133 -4.28 -0.93 7.04
C ALA A 133 -4.17 -1.81 8.30
N TRP A 134 -3.64 -3.03 8.20
CA TRP A 134 -3.49 -3.91 9.36
C TRP A 134 -2.45 -3.36 10.36
N PRO A 135 -2.65 -3.52 11.69
CA PRO A 135 -1.69 -3.07 12.68
C PRO A 135 -0.32 -3.73 12.49
N VAL A 136 0.79 -3.04 12.76
CA VAL A 136 2.17 -3.61 12.74
C VAL A 136 2.30 -4.79 13.75
N LEU A 137 3.19 -5.76 13.49
CA LEU A 137 3.47 -6.87 14.41
C LEU A 137 4.15 -6.38 15.68
#